data_AF-A0A0D2K6G3-F1
#
_entry.id   AF-A0A0D2K6G3-F1
#
_cell.length_a   1.000
_cell.length_b   1.000
_cell.length_c   1.000
_cell.angle_alpha   90.00
_cell.angle_beta   90.00
_cell.angle_gamma   90.00
#
_symmetry.space_group_name_H-M   'P 1'
#
loop_
_entity.id
_entity.type
_entity.pdbx_description
1 polymer ?
#
loop_
_entity_poly.entity_id
_entity_poly.type
_entity_poly.pdbx_seq_one_letter_code
_entity_poly.pdbx_strand_id
1 'polypeptide(L)'
;MLWGDIVDKLAFQRALRSHQDHADLRGYPLFLLQKPTIHNFWDKIYFMHWTLVEELAEPEEQRRRWLLWFDADSLILNPSAGLETFLPPENMSQIQFICTKDLNGLNSGVFLFRVSLLTAYYMAKIMAYSMTHPHIDLPKMVARSKSHGIGLQRDRVQRPRCLRAKALDQRLRGGCANW
;
A
#
# COMPACT_ATOMS: atom_id res chain seq x y z
N MET A 1 -7.46 -0.46 10.32
CA MET A 1 -8.72 -0.83 11.01
C MET A 1 -8.49 -0.74 12.51
N LEU A 2 -9.32 0.00 13.25
CA LEU A 2 -9.30 -0.05 14.71
C LEU A 2 -10.72 -0.12 15.25
N TRP A 3 -10.97 -1.09 16.12
CA TRP A 3 -12.17 -1.19 16.94
C TRP A 3 -11.76 -1.44 18.40
N GLY A 4 -12.56 -0.94 19.36
CA GLY A 4 -12.43 -1.19 20.80
C GLY A 4 -11.29 -0.44 21.50
N ASP A 5 -10.87 -0.93 22.68
CA ASP A 5 -9.80 -0.44 23.59
C ASP A 5 -8.46 -0.09 22.91
N ILE A 6 -8.34 -0.37 21.61
CA ILE A 6 -7.22 -0.06 20.75
C ILE A 6 -7.20 1.43 20.35
N VAL A 7 -8.35 2.09 20.19
CA VAL A 7 -8.39 3.55 19.93
C VAL A 7 -7.97 4.35 21.18
N ASP A 8 -8.14 3.77 22.37
CA ASP A 8 -7.62 4.31 23.63
C ASP A 8 -6.14 4.04 23.83
N LYS A 9 -5.51 3.19 23.00
CA LYS A 9 -4.06 3.00 23.07
C LYS A 9 -3.39 4.25 22.51
N LEU A 10 -2.57 4.85 23.36
CA LEU A 10 -1.76 6.04 23.09
C LEU A 10 -1.03 6.00 21.74
N ALA A 11 -0.57 4.83 21.29
CA ALA A 11 0.10 4.68 19.99
C ALA A 11 -0.80 5.07 18.81
N PHE A 12 -2.08 4.65 18.81
CA PHE A 12 -3.01 4.95 17.74
C PHE A 12 -3.50 6.39 17.78
N GLN A 13 -3.68 6.95 18.98
CA GLN A 13 -3.99 8.38 19.13
C GLN A 13 -2.84 9.26 18.59
N ARG A 14 -1.59 8.88 18.86
CA ARG A 14 -0.41 9.57 18.31
C ARG A 14 -0.30 9.41 16.81
N ALA A 15 -0.59 8.22 16.29
CA ALA A 15 -0.64 7.97 14.86
C ALA A 15 -1.67 8.86 14.17
N LEU A 16 -2.92 8.83 14.63
CA LEU A 16 -4.00 9.68 14.12
C LEU A 16 -3.63 11.17 14.22
N ARG A 17 -3.08 11.62 15.35
CA ARG A 17 -2.65 13.00 15.52
C ARG A 17 -1.59 13.40 14.50
N SER A 18 -0.64 12.54 14.15
CA SER A 18 0.36 12.85 13.12
C SER A 18 -0.26 13.11 11.74
N HIS A 19 -1.36 12.40 11.42
CA HIS A 19 -2.11 12.64 10.18
C HIS A 19 -2.96 13.91 10.27
N GLN A 20 -3.58 14.18 11.41
CA GLN A 20 -4.33 15.42 11.63
C GLN A 20 -3.43 16.66 11.52
N ASP A 21 -2.28 16.65 12.20
CA ASP A 21 -1.33 17.76 12.17
C ASP A 21 -0.82 18.02 10.73
N HIS A 22 -0.61 16.94 9.94
CA HIS A 22 -0.24 17.05 8.52
C HIS A 22 -1.37 17.60 7.65
N ALA A 23 -2.59 17.10 7.86
CA ALA A 23 -3.78 17.55 7.14
C ALA A 23 -4.07 19.03 7.41
N ASP A 24 -3.99 19.46 8.67
CA ASP A 24 -4.19 20.86 9.08
C ASP A 24 -3.13 21.77 8.46
N LEU A 25 -1.85 21.35 8.52
CA LEU A 25 -0.74 22.11 7.93
C LEU A 25 -0.90 22.31 6.42
N ARG A 26 -1.46 21.32 5.71
CA ARG A 26 -1.58 21.33 4.25
C ARG A 26 -2.98 21.67 3.73
N GLY A 27 -3.96 21.86 4.60
CA GLY A 27 -5.35 22.14 4.24
C GLY A 27 -6.08 20.95 3.61
N TYR A 28 -5.73 19.72 3.99
CA TYR A 28 -6.42 18.52 3.51
C TYR A 28 -7.61 18.18 4.42
N PRO A 29 -8.77 17.78 3.86
CA PRO A 29 -9.83 17.19 4.67
C PRO A 29 -9.40 15.81 5.20
N LEU A 30 -9.81 15.50 6.44
CA LEU A 30 -9.59 14.20 7.05
C LEU A 30 -10.93 13.52 7.34
N PHE A 31 -11.11 12.31 6.82
CA PHE A 31 -12.31 11.50 7.04
C PHE A 31 -12.00 10.36 8.01
N LEU A 32 -12.78 10.25 9.10
CA LEU A 32 -12.55 9.25 10.15
C LEU A 32 -13.74 8.32 10.30
N LEU A 33 -13.50 7.03 10.11
CA LEU A 33 -14.47 5.98 10.46
C LEU A 33 -14.40 5.70 11.97
N GLN A 34 -15.36 6.24 12.72
CA GLN A 34 -15.37 6.16 14.19
C GLN A 34 -16.14 4.95 14.77
N LYS A 35 -17.01 4.29 13.98
CA LYS A 35 -17.85 3.17 14.45
C LYS A 35 -17.85 1.98 13.48
N PRO A 36 -17.83 0.73 13.99
CA PRO A 36 -17.77 -0.45 13.13
C PRO A 36 -19.01 -0.50 12.26
N THR A 37 -18.80 -1.01 11.06
CA THR A 37 -19.90 -1.49 10.25
C THR A 37 -19.97 -3.01 10.33
N ILE A 38 -20.75 -3.64 9.46
CA ILE A 38 -21.17 -5.05 9.62
C ILE A 38 -20.00 -6.03 9.45
N HIS A 39 -18.86 -5.60 8.90
CA HIS A 39 -17.87 -6.50 8.33
C HIS A 39 -16.43 -6.22 8.71
N ASN A 40 -16.13 -5.72 9.93
CA ASN A 40 -14.79 -5.60 10.57
C ASN A 40 -13.58 -5.40 9.61
N PHE A 41 -13.11 -6.48 8.95
CA PHE A 41 -12.02 -6.42 7.97
C PHE A 41 -12.35 -5.63 6.69
N TRP A 42 -13.58 -5.70 6.21
CA TRP A 42 -14.02 -5.07 4.98
C TRP A 42 -14.52 -3.64 5.17
N ASP A 43 -14.67 -3.18 6.42
CA ASP A 43 -15.11 -1.82 6.76
C ASP A 43 -14.30 -0.74 6.02
N LYS A 44 -12.99 -0.98 5.81
CA LYS A 44 -12.16 -0.05 5.02
C LYS A 44 -12.61 0.09 3.58
N ILE A 45 -13.01 -1.01 2.94
CA ILE A 45 -13.47 -0.98 1.54
C ILE A 45 -14.83 -0.28 1.46
N TYR A 46 -15.74 -0.57 2.39
CA TYR A 46 -17.03 0.12 2.45
C TYR A 46 -16.88 1.62 2.68
N PHE A 47 -16.03 2.01 3.63
CA PHE A 47 -15.78 3.41 3.93
C PHE A 47 -15.11 4.14 2.77
N MET A 48 -14.05 3.57 2.18
CA MET A 48 -13.42 4.14 0.98
C MET A 48 -14.41 4.27 -0.19
N HIS A 49 -15.26 3.26 -0.41
CA HIS A 49 -16.27 3.31 -1.47
C HIS A 49 -17.33 4.39 -1.20
N TRP A 50 -17.80 4.53 0.04
CA TRP A 50 -18.74 5.58 0.41
C TRP A 50 -18.14 6.98 0.19
N THR A 51 -16.96 7.27 0.74
CA THR A 51 -16.27 8.55 0.55
C THR A 51 -16.01 8.83 -0.94
N LEU A 52 -15.64 7.81 -1.70
CA LEU A 52 -15.43 7.93 -3.15
C LEU A 52 -16.71 8.32 -3.89
N VAL A 53 -17.86 7.74 -3.52
CA VAL A 53 -19.16 8.06 -4.15
C VAL A 53 -19.61 9.47 -3.78
N GLU A 54 -19.36 9.92 -2.54
CA GLU A 54 -19.64 11.31 -2.14
C GLU A 54 -18.81 12.30 -2.95
N GLU A 55 -17.50 12.08 -3.07
CA GLU A 55 -16.65 12.93 -3.92
C GLU A 55 -17.07 12.91 -5.40
N LEU A 56 -17.53 11.76 -5.91
CA LEU A 56 -18.06 11.66 -7.27
C LEU A 56 -19.40 12.39 -7.46
N ALA A 57 -20.14 12.68 -6.39
CA ALA A 57 -21.38 13.45 -6.46
C ALA A 57 -21.11 14.96 -6.56
N GLU A 58 -19.94 15.42 -6.09
CA GLU A 58 -19.55 16.83 -6.19
C GLU A 58 -19.29 17.27 -7.65
N PRO A 59 -19.52 18.55 -7.99
CA PRO A 59 -19.10 19.14 -9.26
C PRO A 59 -17.60 18.93 -9.52
N GLU A 60 -17.21 18.76 -10.79
CA GLU A 60 -15.82 18.44 -11.15
C GLU A 60 -14.80 19.48 -10.64
N GLU A 61 -15.21 20.75 -10.58
CA GLU A 61 -14.36 21.86 -10.11
C GLU A 61 -14.12 21.83 -8.59
N GLN A 62 -15.01 21.19 -7.84
CA GLN A 62 -14.95 21.11 -6.36
C GLN A 62 -14.47 19.73 -5.89
N ARG A 63 -14.65 18.71 -6.73
CA ARG A 63 -14.29 17.33 -6.48
C ARG A 63 -12.79 17.14 -6.24
N ARG A 64 -12.45 16.37 -5.21
CA ARG A 64 -11.06 15.95 -5.00
C ARG A 64 -10.66 14.94 -6.07
N ARG A 65 -9.44 15.07 -6.61
CA ARG A 65 -8.96 14.17 -7.67
C ARG A 65 -8.40 12.86 -7.13
N TRP A 66 -7.89 12.88 -5.90
CA TRP A 66 -7.20 11.77 -5.26
C TRP A 66 -7.53 11.72 -3.77
N LEU A 67 -7.61 10.51 -3.24
CA LEU A 67 -7.79 10.23 -1.83
C LEU A 67 -6.63 9.35 -1.35
N LEU A 68 -6.16 9.60 -0.13
CA LEU A 68 -5.19 8.76 0.56
C LEU A 68 -5.94 7.87 1.55
N TRP A 69 -5.78 6.56 1.44
CA TRP A 69 -6.10 5.64 2.52
C TRP A 69 -4.88 5.44 3.42
N PHE A 70 -5.11 5.39 4.73
CA PHE A 70 -4.11 4.97 5.69
C PHE A 70 -4.72 4.09 6.80
N ASP A 71 -4.04 3.00 7.14
CA ASP A 71 -4.32 2.21 8.34
C ASP A 71 -3.86 3.01 9.55
N ALA A 72 -4.55 2.82 10.67
CA ALA A 72 -4.28 3.61 11.87
C ALA A 72 -2.93 3.31 12.55
N ASP A 73 -2.24 2.24 12.17
CA ASP A 73 -0.87 1.92 12.58
C ASP A 73 0.20 2.64 11.74
N SER A 74 -0.19 3.64 10.93
CA SER A 74 0.72 4.44 10.11
C SER A 74 0.97 5.85 10.70
N LEU A 75 2.17 6.37 10.46
CA LEU A 75 2.63 7.68 10.94
C LEU A 75 3.15 8.54 9.80
N ILE A 76 2.92 9.85 9.88
CA ILE A 76 3.59 10.83 9.01
C ILE A 76 4.94 11.20 9.63
N LEU A 77 6.02 10.97 8.89
CA LEU A 77 7.39 11.28 9.32
C LEU A 77 7.94 12.59 8.75
N ASN A 78 7.45 12.99 7.57
CA ASN A 78 7.84 14.24 6.91
C ASN A 78 6.59 15.09 6.66
N PRO A 79 6.19 15.93 7.63
CA PRO A 79 5.00 16.77 7.47
C PRO A 79 5.18 17.85 6.39
N SER A 80 6.43 18.17 6.02
CA SER A 80 6.72 19.13 4.96
C SER A 80 6.46 18.57 3.57
N ALA A 81 6.37 17.24 3.37
CA ALA A 81 6.01 16.65 2.09
C ALA A 81 4.49 16.69 1.88
N GLY A 82 4.06 17.09 0.69
CA GLY A 82 2.64 17.14 0.34
C GLY A 82 2.23 15.88 -0.38
N LEU A 83 0.94 15.53 -0.30
CA LEU A 83 0.42 14.35 -1.00
C LEU A 83 0.59 14.48 -2.52
N GLU A 84 0.52 15.71 -3.04
CA GLU A 84 0.76 16.03 -4.45
C GLU A 84 2.15 15.61 -4.94
N THR A 85 3.14 15.51 -4.05
CA THR A 85 4.50 15.09 -4.40
C THR A 85 4.55 13.64 -4.90
N PHE A 86 3.58 12.82 -4.50
CA PHE A 86 3.51 11.40 -4.86
C PHE A 86 2.55 11.12 -6.02
N LEU A 87 1.82 12.13 -6.49
CA LEU A 87 0.82 11.95 -7.56
C LEU A 87 1.50 11.83 -8.92
N PRO A 88 0.94 11.00 -9.83
CA PRO A 88 1.44 10.94 -11.18
C PRO A 88 1.20 12.27 -11.91
N PRO A 89 1.99 12.58 -12.95
CA PRO A 89 1.72 13.72 -13.81
C PRO A 89 0.34 13.61 -14.48
N GLU A 90 -0.25 14.75 -14.84
CA GLU A 90 -1.64 14.80 -15.35
C GLU A 90 -1.86 14.01 -16.65
N ASN A 91 -0.80 13.81 -17.45
CA ASN A 91 -0.85 13.02 -18.68
C ASN A 91 -0.98 11.49 -18.43
N MET A 92 -0.85 11.03 -17.19
CA MET A 92 -1.02 9.63 -16.81
C MET A 92 -2.40 9.37 -16.19
N SER A 93 -3.45 9.82 -16.87
CA SER A 93 -4.84 9.76 -16.40
C SER A 93 -5.39 8.33 -16.25
N GLN A 94 -4.71 7.33 -16.82
CA GLN A 94 -5.05 5.92 -16.69
C GLN A 94 -4.75 5.35 -15.29
N ILE A 95 -3.87 5.97 -14.51
CA ILE A 95 -3.46 5.46 -13.19
C ILE A 95 -4.62 5.67 -12.20
N GLN A 96 -5.12 4.56 -11.65
CA GLN A 96 -6.20 4.59 -10.64
C GLN A 96 -5.69 4.45 -9.21
N PHE A 97 -4.54 3.80 -9.02
CA PHE A 97 -3.98 3.48 -7.71
C PHE A 97 -2.48 3.72 -7.68
N ILE A 98 -1.98 4.23 -6.56
CA ILE A 98 -0.55 4.34 -6.25
C ILE A 98 -0.34 3.59 -4.95
N CYS A 99 0.31 2.44 -5.03
CA CYS A 99 0.48 1.54 -3.90
C CYS A 99 1.97 1.34 -3.62
N THR A 100 2.31 1.12 -2.36
CA THR A 100 3.68 0.71 -1.99
C THR A 100 3.83 -0.80 -2.14
N LYS A 101 4.97 -1.22 -2.72
CA LYS A 101 5.40 -2.62 -2.73
C LYS A 101 6.21 -2.89 -1.47
N ASP A 102 5.76 -3.87 -0.69
CA ASP A 102 6.51 -4.39 0.46
C ASP A 102 6.97 -5.83 0.20
N LEU A 103 7.55 -6.48 1.22
CA LEU A 103 8.07 -7.86 1.15
C LEU A 103 7.03 -8.88 0.72
N ASN A 104 5.75 -8.52 0.74
CA ASN A 104 4.65 -9.42 0.45
C ASN A 104 3.83 -8.94 -0.76
N GLY A 105 4.42 -8.10 -1.61
CA GLY A 105 3.87 -7.70 -2.90
C GLY A 105 3.21 -6.32 -2.87
N LEU A 106 2.06 -6.19 -2.21
CA LEU A 106 1.28 -4.95 -2.21
C LEU A 106 0.83 -4.61 -0.79
N ASN A 107 1.22 -3.43 -0.30
CA ASN A 107 0.67 -2.91 0.93
C ASN A 107 -0.72 -2.32 0.69
N SER A 108 -1.71 -2.81 1.43
CA SER A 108 -3.08 -2.27 1.42
C SER A 108 -3.38 -1.36 2.63
N GLY A 109 -2.33 -0.97 3.35
CA GLY A 109 -2.40 -0.15 4.55
C GLY A 109 -2.18 1.32 4.27
N VAL A 110 -1.36 1.70 3.30
CA VAL A 110 -1.23 3.10 2.85
C VAL A 110 -1.14 3.14 1.34
N PHE A 111 -2.10 3.80 0.68
CA PHE A 111 -2.12 3.94 -0.78
C PHE A 111 -3.02 5.09 -1.22
N LEU A 112 -2.72 5.66 -2.37
CA LEU A 112 -3.56 6.68 -3.00
C LEU A 112 -4.46 6.03 -4.05
N PHE A 113 -5.68 6.52 -4.17
CA PHE A 113 -6.61 6.12 -5.21
C PHE A 113 -7.30 7.33 -5.83
N ARG A 114 -7.53 7.24 -7.13
CA ARG A 114 -8.15 8.32 -7.92
C ARG A 114 -9.64 8.35 -7.68
N VAL A 115 -10.21 9.54 -7.57
CA VAL A 115 -11.66 9.73 -7.56
C VAL A 115 -12.17 9.56 -9.00
N SER A 116 -12.65 8.36 -9.32
CA SER A 116 -13.13 8.00 -10.65
C SER A 116 -14.18 6.91 -10.59
N LEU A 117 -15.03 6.84 -11.62
CA LEU A 117 -15.99 5.75 -11.78
C LEU A 117 -15.31 4.38 -11.89
N LEU A 118 -14.10 4.33 -12.45
CA LEU A 118 -13.33 3.10 -12.59
C LEU A 118 -12.84 2.59 -11.23
N THR A 119 -12.37 3.49 -10.36
CA THR A 119 -12.02 3.15 -8.97
C THR A 119 -13.25 2.64 -8.21
N ALA A 120 -14.41 3.28 -8.38
CA ALA A 120 -15.66 2.85 -7.74
C ALA A 120 -16.06 1.45 -8.19
N TYR A 121 -15.96 1.18 -9.48
CA TYR A 121 -16.17 -0.15 -10.04
C TYR A 121 -15.22 -1.21 -9.46
N TYR A 122 -13.94 -0.90 -9.30
CA TYR A 122 -12.98 -1.84 -8.68
C TYR A 122 -13.31 -2.12 -7.22
N MET A 123 -13.65 -1.09 -6.44
CA MET A 123 -14.05 -1.26 -5.04
C MET A 123 -15.33 -2.11 -4.93
N ALA A 124 -16.32 -1.87 -5.79
CA ALA A 124 -17.53 -2.70 -5.87
C ALA A 124 -17.20 -4.17 -6.20
N LYS A 125 -16.27 -4.42 -7.12
CA LYS A 125 -15.78 -5.78 -7.42
C LYS A 125 -15.10 -6.43 -6.23
N ILE A 126 -14.27 -5.70 -5.48
CA ILE A 126 -13.59 -6.22 -4.28
C ILE A 126 -14.63 -6.63 -3.24
N MET A 127 -15.64 -5.80 -2.98
CA MET A 127 -16.73 -6.12 -2.06
C MET A 127 -17.50 -7.35 -2.53
N ALA A 128 -17.94 -7.39 -3.78
CA ALA A 128 -18.66 -8.53 -4.35
C ALA A 128 -17.84 -9.82 -4.29
N TYR A 129 -16.53 -9.74 -4.58
CA TYR A 129 -15.63 -10.89 -4.50
C TYR A 129 -15.54 -11.43 -3.08
N SER A 130 -15.43 -10.54 -2.07
CA SER A 130 -15.39 -10.94 -0.67
C SER A 130 -16.66 -11.66 -0.21
N MET A 131 -17.83 -11.26 -0.71
CA MET A 131 -19.12 -11.86 -0.37
C MET A 131 -19.37 -13.18 -1.08
N THR A 132 -18.90 -13.31 -2.33
CA THR A 132 -19.11 -14.50 -3.17
C THR A 132 -18.08 -15.60 -2.95
N HIS A 133 -16.93 -15.28 -2.35
CA HIS A 133 -15.85 -16.23 -2.07
C HIS A 133 -15.50 -16.31 -0.57
N PRO A 134 -16.48 -16.57 0.33
CA PRO A 134 -16.26 -16.54 1.78
C PRO A 134 -15.29 -17.64 2.26
N HIS A 135 -15.08 -18.68 1.44
CA HIS A 135 -14.16 -19.78 1.75
C HIS A 135 -12.69 -19.41 1.52
N ILE A 136 -12.41 -18.32 0.79
CA ILE A 136 -11.06 -17.81 0.61
C ILE A 136 -10.76 -16.89 1.80
N ASP A 137 -9.67 -17.18 2.50
CA ASP A 137 -9.21 -16.33 3.61
C ASP A 137 -8.53 -15.07 3.07
N LEU A 138 -9.33 -14.21 2.45
CA LEU A 138 -8.94 -12.93 1.89
C LEU A 138 -8.34 -12.00 2.97
N PRO A 139 -8.87 -11.93 4.21
CA PRO A 139 -8.22 -11.22 5.28
C PRO A 139 -6.78 -11.69 5.51
N LYS A 140 -6.54 -13.02 5.57
CA LYS A 140 -5.17 -13.53 5.65
C LYS A 140 -4.37 -13.27 4.39
N MET A 141 -4.93 -13.21 3.19
CA MET A 141 -4.14 -12.89 1.98
C MET A 141 -3.72 -11.41 1.96
N VAL A 142 -4.66 -10.52 2.28
CA VAL A 142 -4.43 -9.07 2.37
C VAL A 142 -3.56 -8.71 3.59
N ALA A 143 -3.60 -9.50 4.66
CA ALA A 143 -2.73 -9.36 5.83
C ALA A 143 -1.40 -10.13 5.71
N ARG A 144 -1.33 -11.24 4.96
CA ARG A 144 -0.08 -11.93 4.59
C ARG A 144 0.75 -11.07 3.66
N SER A 145 0.13 -10.07 3.02
CA SER A 145 0.85 -8.92 2.50
C SER A 145 1.66 -8.13 3.56
N LYS A 146 1.67 -8.56 4.83
CA LYS A 146 2.50 -7.97 5.91
C LYS A 146 3.44 -8.99 6.60
N SER A 147 3.50 -10.28 6.25
CA SER A 147 4.13 -11.28 7.16
C SER A 147 4.82 -12.54 6.61
N HIS A 148 5.28 -12.62 5.34
CA HIS A 148 6.13 -13.74 4.91
C HIS A 148 7.38 -13.28 4.14
N GLY A 149 8.49 -13.18 4.89
CA GLY A 149 9.75 -13.75 4.40
C GLY A 149 9.64 -15.28 4.48
N ILE A 150 9.26 -15.93 3.39
CA ILE A 150 9.52 -17.36 3.19
C ILE A 150 10.63 -17.46 2.17
N GLY A 151 11.72 -18.09 2.60
CA GLY A 151 12.89 -18.36 1.80
C GLY A 151 12.53 -19.02 0.47
N LEU A 152 13.33 -18.67 -0.52
CA LEU A 152 13.48 -19.37 -1.79
C LEU A 152 13.61 -20.88 -1.54
N GLN A 153 12.49 -21.61 -1.60
CA GLN A 153 12.56 -23.03 -1.91
C GLN A 153 12.76 -23.13 -3.42
N ARG A 154 14.04 -23.16 -3.80
CA ARG A 154 14.49 -23.45 -5.16
C ARG A 154 14.12 -24.89 -5.47
N ASP A 155 12.98 -25.11 -6.10
CA ASP A 155 12.74 -26.36 -6.81
C ASP A 155 13.65 -26.43 -8.03
N ARG A 156 14.41 -27.52 -8.08
CA ARG A 156 15.39 -27.85 -9.11
C ARG A 156 14.72 -27.90 -10.48
N VAL A 157 15.08 -26.98 -11.35
CA VAL A 157 15.06 -27.22 -12.80
C VAL A 157 16.47 -27.61 -13.21
N GLN A 158 16.68 -28.92 -13.42
CA GLN A 158 17.86 -29.46 -14.10
C GLN A 158 17.90 -28.93 -15.54
N ARG A 159 19.02 -28.33 -15.96
CA ARG A 159 19.44 -28.26 -17.36
C ARG A 159 20.97 -28.39 -17.48
N PRO A 160 21.47 -28.90 -18.62
CA PRO A 160 22.62 -29.81 -18.67
C PRO A 160 23.98 -29.11 -18.74
N ARG A 161 25.02 -29.89 -18.43
CA ARG A 161 26.44 -29.51 -18.49
C ARG A 161 26.88 -29.23 -19.93
N CYS A 162 27.59 -28.13 -20.13
CA CYS A 162 28.59 -27.99 -21.20
C CYS A 162 29.98 -27.82 -20.57
N LEU A 163 30.95 -28.53 -21.14
CA LEU A 163 32.33 -28.71 -20.67
C LEU A 163 33.32 -27.84 -21.47
N ARG A 164 34.43 -27.48 -20.80
CA ARG A 164 35.76 -26.98 -21.27
C ARG A 164 35.82 -25.50 -21.74
N ALA A 165 36.93 -24.77 -21.56
CA ALA A 165 38.34 -25.15 -21.44
C ALA A 165 39.15 -24.24 -20.49
N LYS A 166 40.32 -24.76 -20.07
CA LYS A 166 41.41 -24.05 -19.38
C LYS A 166 41.94 -22.88 -20.22
N ALA A 167 42.23 -21.76 -19.59
CA ALA A 167 43.28 -20.85 -20.02
C ALA A 167 44.16 -20.50 -18.80
N LEU A 168 45.45 -20.71 -19.01
CA LEU A 168 46.58 -20.46 -18.14
C LEU A 168 46.99 -18.99 -18.28
N ASP A 169 47.63 -18.45 -17.23
CA ASP A 169 48.51 -17.26 -17.25
C ASP A 169 47.81 -15.88 -17.37
N GLN A 170 48.21 -14.80 -16.68
CA GLN A 170 49.45 -14.48 -15.98
C GLN A 170 49.18 -13.20 -15.12
N ARG A 171 49.95 -13.03 -14.02
CA ARG A 171 50.20 -11.79 -13.24
C ARG A 171 49.24 -11.38 -12.12
N LEU A 172 49.56 -11.82 -10.89
CA LEU A 172 49.68 -10.98 -9.67
C LEU A 172 50.73 -11.67 -8.77
N ARG A 173 52.01 -11.28 -8.88
CA ARG A 173 52.77 -10.43 -7.93
C ARG A 173 52.68 -10.87 -6.46
N GLY A 174 53.79 -11.39 -5.95
CA GLY A 174 54.16 -11.39 -4.53
C GLY A 174 55.57 -11.97 -4.35
N GLY A 175 56.54 -11.20 -3.84
CA GLY A 175 57.87 -11.73 -3.57
C GLY A 175 59.02 -10.76 -3.24
N CYS A 176 58.85 -9.88 -2.25
CA CYS A 176 59.85 -9.21 -1.37
C CYS A 176 61.00 -8.29 -1.88
N ALA A 177 60.92 -7.01 -1.42
CA ALA A 177 61.84 -5.82 -1.42
C ALA A 177 61.21 -4.44 -1.84
N ASN A 178 60.15 -4.01 -1.14
CA ASN A 178 58.92 -3.33 -1.65
C ASN A 178 58.03 -4.27 -2.48
N TRP A 179 58.27 -5.56 -2.29
CA TRP A 179 57.65 -6.64 -3.04
C TRP A 179 56.96 -7.63 -2.12
#